data_AF-A0A0N4TD35-F1
#
_entry.id   AF-A0A0N4TD35-F1
#
_cell.length_a   1.000
_cell.length_b   1.000
_cell.length_c   1.000
_cell.angle_alpha   90.00
_cell.angle_beta   90.00
_cell.angle_gamma   90.00
#
_symmetry.space_group_name_H-M   'P 1'
#
loop_
_entity.id
_entity.type
_entity.pdbx_description
1 polymer ?
#
loop_
_entity_poly.entity_id
_entity_poly.type
_entity_poly.pdbx_seq_one_letter_code
_entity_poly.pdbx_strand_id
1 'polypeptide(L)'
;LIFSARKDAEKLLPEIHKAILSIKNIRNGHPIALPSDKEFSKIIDDVFIVCSDTPEGEFLTISDTSLTVANLHLYKLLNRDAQTLEAQSGEYGSESNTAGSLLWELPCREFDGIWENLIFDDSIKDELFSYIYALVRLSEKNTNTTVLRVNRMILLHGIALYVAGPPGTGKTSLCRALAQ
;
A
#
# COMPACT_ATOMS: atom_id res chain seq x y z
N LEU A 1 -2.39 20.45 -13.06
CA LEU A 1 -3.32 20.40 -11.91
C LEU A 1 -2.88 19.40 -10.83
N ILE A 2 -2.58 18.12 -11.16
CA ILE A 2 -2.15 17.09 -10.19
C ILE A 2 -0.90 17.50 -9.37
N PHE A 3 0.13 18.06 -10.02
CA PHE A 3 1.35 18.52 -9.34
C PHE A 3 1.14 19.74 -8.42
N SER A 4 0.11 20.57 -8.66
CA SER A 4 -0.18 21.73 -7.80
C SER A 4 -0.77 21.25 -6.48
N ALA A 5 -1.84 20.45 -6.55
CA ALA A 5 -2.53 19.96 -5.37
C ALA A 5 -1.61 19.15 -4.43
N ARG A 6 -0.68 18.35 -4.98
CA ARG A 6 0.32 17.64 -4.17
C ARG A 6 1.29 18.60 -3.47
N LYS A 7 1.86 19.57 -4.19
CA LYS A 7 2.75 20.58 -3.60
C LYS A 7 2.06 21.43 -2.55
N ASP A 8 0.78 21.72 -2.75
CA ASP A 8 -0.02 22.49 -1.81
C ASP A 8 -0.33 21.65 -0.56
N ALA A 9 -0.61 20.35 -0.71
CA ALA A 9 -0.75 19.41 0.41
C ALA A 9 0.57 19.20 1.19
N GLU A 10 1.71 19.11 0.49
CA GLU A 10 3.03 18.96 1.12
C GLU A 10 3.38 20.15 2.02
N LYS A 11 2.95 21.38 1.67
CA LYS A 11 3.11 22.55 2.54
C LYS A 11 2.29 22.46 3.83
N LEU A 12 1.15 21.77 3.78
CA LEU A 12 0.23 21.60 4.91
C LEU A 12 0.58 20.38 5.78
N LEU A 13 1.58 19.57 5.41
CA LEU A 13 2.01 18.39 6.18
C LEU A 13 2.23 18.67 7.68
N PRO A 14 2.91 19.76 8.09
CA PRO A 14 3.10 20.06 9.51
C PRO A 14 1.78 20.34 10.25
N GLU A 15 0.83 20.98 9.57
CA GLU A 15 -0.49 21.28 10.15
C GLU A 15 -1.36 20.03 10.26
N ILE A 16 -1.30 19.16 9.26
CA ILE A 16 -1.96 17.85 9.24
C ILE A 16 -1.40 16.98 10.36
N HIS A 17 -0.08 16.91 10.50
CA HIS A 17 0.60 16.18 11.57
C HIS A 17 0.13 16.65 12.96
N LYS A 18 0.11 17.97 13.21
CA LYS A 18 -0.41 18.53 14.46
C LYS A 18 -1.89 18.21 14.67
N ALA A 19 -2.70 18.23 13.61
CA ALA A 19 -4.12 17.89 13.69
C ALA A 19 -4.30 16.41 14.08
N ILE A 20 -3.57 15.50 13.45
CA ILE A 20 -3.61 14.05 13.74
C ILE A 20 -3.22 13.78 15.21
N LEU A 21 -2.17 14.42 15.71
CA LEU A 21 -1.74 14.26 17.11
C LEU A 21 -2.76 14.76 18.14
N SER A 22 -3.64 15.69 17.75
CA SER A 22 -4.70 16.18 18.63
C SER A 22 -5.91 15.24 18.74
N ILE A 23 -6.03 14.29 17.80
CA ILE A 23 -7.15 13.35 17.74
C ILE A 23 -6.92 12.22 18.75
N LYS A 24 -7.98 11.85 19.47
CA LYS A 24 -8.00 10.72 20.41
C LYS A 24 -8.81 9.57 19.84
N ASN A 25 -8.63 8.38 20.40
CA ASN A 25 -9.38 7.17 20.04
C ASN A 25 -9.17 6.72 18.58
N ILE A 26 -7.95 6.87 18.08
CA ILE A 26 -7.58 6.40 16.74
C ILE A 26 -7.53 4.87 16.76
N ARG A 27 -8.13 4.24 15.75
CA ARG A 27 -8.07 2.80 15.55
C ARG A 27 -7.13 2.46 14.40
N ASN A 28 -6.34 1.41 14.56
CA ASN A 28 -5.42 0.97 13.53
C ASN A 28 -6.17 0.55 12.26
N GLY A 29 -5.72 1.05 11.10
CA GLY A 29 -6.29 0.73 9.79
C GLY A 29 -7.67 1.34 9.49
N HIS A 30 -8.21 2.20 10.37
CA HIS A 30 -9.53 2.78 10.20
C HIS A 30 -9.46 4.26 9.77
N PRO A 31 -10.43 4.74 8.98
CA PRO A 31 -10.46 6.13 8.53
C PRO A 31 -10.65 7.08 9.72
N ILE A 32 -9.88 8.15 9.73
CA ILE A 32 -9.91 9.19 10.74
C ILE A 32 -10.65 10.41 10.21
N ALA A 33 -11.68 10.84 10.94
CA ALA A 33 -12.37 12.08 10.64
C ALA A 33 -11.47 13.28 10.99
N LEU A 34 -11.02 13.99 9.96
CA LEU A 34 -10.27 15.23 10.13
C LEU A 34 -11.20 16.38 10.56
N PRO A 35 -10.68 17.34 11.34
CA PRO A 35 -11.41 18.58 11.63
C PRO A 35 -11.79 19.33 10.34
N SER A 36 -13.07 19.58 10.13
CA SER A 36 -13.60 20.22 8.92
C SER A 36 -13.33 21.73 8.85
N ASP A 37 -12.72 22.32 9.88
CA ASP A 37 -12.45 23.76 10.01
C ASP A 37 -11.19 24.21 9.24
N LYS A 38 -10.40 23.28 8.71
CA LYS A 38 -9.09 23.57 8.13
C LYS A 38 -9.04 23.42 6.61
N GLU A 39 -8.14 24.15 5.96
CA GLU A 39 -8.00 24.17 4.49
C GLU A 39 -7.66 22.81 3.90
N PHE A 40 -6.93 21.96 4.62
CA PHE A 40 -6.57 20.62 4.15
C PHE A 40 -7.78 19.68 4.00
N SER A 41 -8.91 19.96 4.66
CA SER A 41 -10.15 19.16 4.52
C SER A 41 -10.75 19.22 3.11
N LYS A 42 -10.37 20.22 2.31
CA LYS A 42 -10.79 20.34 0.90
C LYS A 42 -9.90 19.58 -0.07
N ILE A 43 -8.72 19.15 0.39
CA ILE A 43 -7.68 18.52 -0.44
C ILE A 43 -7.55 17.04 -0.10
N ILE A 44 -7.77 16.68 1.16
CA ILE A 44 -7.63 15.33 1.69
C ILE A 44 -9.02 14.74 1.89
N ASP A 45 -9.28 13.65 1.19
CA ASP A 45 -10.54 12.92 1.29
C ASP A 45 -10.55 12.04 2.56
N ASP A 46 -9.51 11.22 2.74
CA ASP A 46 -9.40 10.27 3.85
C ASP A 46 -7.99 10.24 4.45
N VAL A 47 -7.91 9.90 5.74
CA VAL A 47 -6.64 9.69 6.46
C VAL A 47 -6.71 8.38 7.22
N PHE A 48 -5.68 7.55 7.04
CA PHE A 48 -5.52 6.27 7.72
C PHE A 48 -4.20 6.26 8.48
N ILE A 49 -4.17 5.57 9.62
CA ILE A 49 -2.94 5.33 10.37
C ILE A 49 -2.81 3.83 10.53
N VAL A 50 -1.67 3.31 10.06
CA VAL A 50 -1.35 1.90 10.06
C VAL A 50 -0.11 1.68 10.92
N CYS A 51 -0.19 0.72 11.84
CA CYS A 51 0.91 0.28 12.68
C CYS A 51 1.04 -1.24 12.57
N SER A 52 2.26 -1.73 12.38
CA SER A 52 2.58 -3.17 12.35
C SER A 52 2.53 -3.82 13.73
N ASP A 53 2.77 -3.03 14.78
CA ASP A 53 3.00 -3.54 16.14
C ASP A 53 1.69 -3.70 16.94
N THR A 54 0.56 -3.33 16.33
CA THR A 54 -0.76 -3.37 16.94
C THR A 54 -1.73 -4.00 15.94
N PRO A 55 -2.62 -4.92 16.34
CA PRO A 55 -3.58 -5.51 15.44
C PRO A 55 -4.53 -4.50 14.78
N GLU A 56 -5.10 -4.87 13.63
CA GLU A 56 -6.11 -4.06 12.93
C GLU A 56 -7.35 -3.83 13.82
N GLY A 57 -7.84 -2.59 13.90
CA GLY A 57 -9.02 -2.21 14.69
C GLY A 57 -8.77 -1.90 16.17
N GLU A 58 -7.60 -2.21 16.72
CA GLU A 58 -7.25 -1.82 18.08
C GLU A 58 -6.90 -0.32 18.21
N PHE A 59 -6.97 0.19 19.44
CA PHE A 59 -6.69 1.59 19.72
C PHE A 59 -5.18 1.87 19.70
N LEU A 60 -4.79 2.91 18.95
CA LEU A 60 -3.42 3.37 18.86
C LEU A 60 -3.19 4.57 19.78
N THR A 61 -2.08 4.54 20.51
CA THR A 61 -1.58 5.71 21.25
C THR A 61 -0.49 6.37 20.41
N ILE A 62 -0.80 7.52 19.82
CA ILE A 62 0.13 8.25 18.96
C ILE A 62 0.88 9.29 19.78
N SER A 63 2.20 9.35 19.57
CA SER A 63 3.09 10.35 20.16
C SER A 63 3.90 11.03 19.06
N ASP A 64 4.47 12.20 19.36
CA ASP A 64 5.41 12.92 18.48
C ASP A 64 6.61 12.06 18.06
N THR A 65 7.01 11.10 18.90
CA THR A 65 8.13 10.19 18.60
C THR A 65 7.73 9.03 17.70
N SER A 66 6.47 8.57 17.77
CA SER A 66 5.98 7.43 16.99
C SER A 66 5.58 7.86 15.57
N LEU A 67 4.89 8.99 15.44
CA LEU A 67 4.45 9.52 14.16
C LEU A 67 5.27 10.76 13.82
N THR A 68 6.25 10.61 12.95
CA THR A 68 7.05 11.73 12.43
C THR A 68 6.49 12.21 11.09
N VAL A 69 6.80 13.46 10.70
CA VAL A 69 6.41 13.99 9.39
C VAL A 69 6.95 13.15 8.22
N ALA A 70 8.08 12.45 8.42
CA ALA A 70 8.66 11.55 7.42
C ALA A 70 7.83 10.26 7.19
N ASN A 71 6.98 9.88 8.16
CA ASN A 71 6.09 8.73 8.07
C ASN A 71 4.70 9.11 7.52
N LEU A 72 4.49 10.38 7.15
CA LEU A 72 3.26 10.82 6.50
C LEU A 72 3.42 10.68 4.99
N HIS A 73 2.62 9.80 4.41
CA HIS A 73 2.61 9.53 2.97
C HIS A 73 1.34 10.10 2.34
N LEU A 74 1.51 11.09 1.46
CA LEU A 74 0.42 11.66 0.67
C LEU A 74 0.39 10.97 -0.69
N TYR A 75 -0.76 10.41 -1.04
CA TYR A 75 -0.99 9.81 -2.35
C TYR A 75 -2.28 10.32 -2.97
N LYS A 76 -2.39 10.13 -4.29
CA LYS A 76 -3.61 10.42 -5.04
C LYS A 76 -3.90 9.21 -5.93
N LEU A 77 -5.10 8.66 -5.79
CA LEU A 77 -5.55 7.56 -6.61
C LEU A 77 -5.64 7.99 -8.08
N LEU A 78 -4.99 7.21 -8.94
CA LEU A 78 -5.06 7.33 -10.38
C LEU A 78 -6.32 6.62 -10.88
N ASN A 79 -7.09 7.30 -11.73
CA ASN A 79 -8.29 6.77 -12.35
C ASN A 79 -7.99 6.38 -13.81
N ARG A 80 -6.97 5.54 -13.99
CA ARG A 80 -6.52 5.04 -15.30
C ARG A 80 -6.68 3.53 -15.32
N ASP A 81 -7.36 3.03 -16.33
CA ASP A 81 -7.50 1.59 -16.54
C ASP A 81 -6.14 0.93 -16.84
N ALA A 82 -6.08 -0.39 -16.65
CA ALA A 82 -4.92 -1.18 -17.00
C ALA A 82 -4.55 -1.01 -18.48
N GLN A 83 -3.26 -0.83 -18.76
CA GLN A 83 -2.74 -0.86 -20.12
C GLN A 83 -2.47 -2.30 -20.53
N THR A 84 -3.12 -2.75 -21.60
CA THR A 84 -2.81 -4.05 -22.22
C THR A 84 -1.51 -3.95 -22.98
N LEU A 85 -0.50 -4.72 -22.55
CA LEU A 85 0.75 -4.85 -23.28
C LEU A 85 0.65 -6.05 -24.21
N GLU A 86 0.76 -5.77 -25.51
CA GLU A 86 0.82 -6.81 -26.53
C GLU A 86 2.21 -7.44 -26.53
N ALA A 87 2.26 -8.77 -26.48
CA ALA A 87 3.52 -9.48 -26.69
C ALA A 87 3.85 -9.38 -28.17
N GLN A 88 5.01 -8.80 -28.52
CA GLN A 88 5.54 -8.91 -29.88
C GLN A 88 5.92 -10.38 -30.10
N SER A 89 5.03 -11.16 -30.72
CA SER A 89 5.35 -12.45 -31.29
C SER A 89 6.34 -12.21 -32.44
N GLY A 90 7.51 -12.83 -32.36
CA GLY A 90 8.50 -12.80 -33.43
C GLY A 90 7.88 -13.24 -34.76
N GLU A 91 8.32 -12.60 -35.84
CA GLU A 91 7.89 -12.85 -37.23
C GLU A 91 7.80 -14.36 -37.51
N TYR A 92 6.59 -14.90 -37.66
CA TYR A 92 6.16 -15.96 -38.60
C TYR A 92 4.75 -16.42 -38.19
N GLY A 93 3.74 -15.99 -38.96
CA GLY A 93 2.41 -16.60 -38.92
C GLY A 93 1.33 -15.70 -38.32
N SER A 94 0.32 -15.44 -39.15
CA SER A 94 -0.86 -14.64 -38.90
C SER A 94 -1.79 -15.28 -37.85
N GLU A 95 -1.49 -15.12 -36.56
CA GLU A 95 -2.43 -15.44 -35.48
C GLU A 95 -2.57 -14.28 -34.50
N SER A 96 -3.80 -14.11 -34.01
CA SER A 96 -4.33 -12.92 -33.32
C SER A 96 -3.42 -12.31 -32.27
N ASN A 97 -3.33 -10.97 -32.25
CA ASN A 97 -2.80 -10.18 -31.14
C ASN A 97 -3.32 -10.74 -29.80
N THR A 98 -2.48 -11.53 -29.12
CA THR A 98 -2.82 -12.08 -27.82
C THR A 98 -2.27 -11.12 -26.79
N ALA A 99 -3.16 -10.41 -26.12
CA ALA A 99 -2.86 -9.61 -24.95
C ALA A 99 -2.09 -10.46 -23.93
N GLY A 100 -0.79 -10.19 -23.74
CA GLY A 100 0.09 -11.04 -22.93
C GLY A 100 0.23 -10.60 -21.47
N SER A 101 -0.02 -9.32 -21.18
CA SER A 101 0.08 -8.79 -19.81
C SER A 101 -0.71 -7.50 -19.61
N LEU A 102 -1.02 -7.20 -18.34
CA LEU A 102 -1.66 -5.95 -17.92
C LEU A 102 -0.67 -5.13 -17.09
N LEU A 103 -0.52 -3.85 -17.43
CA LEU A 103 0.28 -2.87 -16.69
C LEU A 103 -0.64 -1.91 -15.93
N TRP A 104 -0.38 -1.74 -14.65
CA TRP A 104 -1.11 -0.83 -13.76
C TRP A 104 -0.17 0.26 -13.25
N GLU A 105 -0.63 1.51 -13.27
CA GLU A 105 0.08 2.64 -12.65
C GLU A 105 -0.41 2.84 -11.22
N LEU A 106 0.51 2.81 -10.24
CA LEU A 106 0.17 2.90 -8.82
C LEU A 106 0.35 4.33 -8.27
N PRO A 107 -0.46 4.74 -7.27
CA PRO A 107 -1.58 4.00 -6.69
C PRO A 107 -2.84 4.13 -7.58
N CYS A 108 -3.54 3.03 -7.84
CA CYS A 108 -4.73 3.00 -8.69
C CYS A 108 -6.02 2.79 -7.89
N ARG A 109 -7.16 3.16 -8.47
CA ARG A 109 -8.47 3.01 -7.80
C ARG A 109 -8.94 1.56 -7.72
N GLU A 110 -8.51 0.72 -8.64
CA GLU A 110 -8.92 -0.67 -8.72
C GLU A 110 -8.35 -1.51 -7.58
N PHE A 111 -7.23 -1.08 -6.99
CA PHE A 111 -6.59 -1.77 -5.86
C PHE A 111 -6.91 -1.13 -4.51
N ASP A 112 -7.53 0.04 -4.51
CA ASP A 112 -7.98 0.73 -3.30
C ASP A 112 -9.05 -0.11 -2.58
N GLY A 113 -8.93 -0.25 -1.26
CA GLY A 113 -9.84 -1.06 -0.46
C GLY A 113 -9.59 -2.57 -0.52
N ILE A 114 -8.70 -3.08 -1.39
CA ILE A 114 -8.45 -4.55 -1.44
C ILE A 114 -7.80 -5.02 -0.13
N TRP A 115 -6.86 -4.26 0.43
CA TRP A 115 -6.14 -4.64 1.64
C TRP A 115 -7.06 -4.84 2.85
N GLU A 116 -8.01 -3.93 3.02
CA GLU A 116 -8.99 -3.89 4.11
C GLU A 116 -10.02 -5.01 3.96
N ASN A 117 -10.39 -5.35 2.73
CA ASN A 117 -11.33 -6.44 2.45
C ASN A 117 -10.70 -7.84 2.53
N LEU A 118 -9.37 -7.94 2.58
CA LEU A 118 -8.67 -9.20 2.81
C LEU A 118 -8.66 -9.53 4.30
N ILE A 119 -9.54 -10.44 4.67
CA ILE A 119 -9.64 -10.99 6.03
C ILE A 119 -8.92 -12.33 6.05
N PHE A 120 -7.91 -12.44 6.90
CA PHE A 120 -7.23 -13.69 7.21
C PHE A 120 -7.35 -13.94 8.72
N ASP A 121 -7.50 -15.21 9.10
CA ASP A 121 -7.57 -15.59 10.51
C ASP A 121 -6.21 -15.46 11.22
N ASP A 122 -5.11 -15.50 10.44
CA ASP A 122 -3.74 -15.38 10.92
C ASP A 122 -3.18 -13.95 10.77
N SER A 123 -2.15 -13.60 11.55
CA SER A 123 -1.37 -12.36 11.49
C SER A 123 -0.52 -12.21 10.21
N ILE A 124 -0.86 -12.94 9.14
CA ILE A 124 -0.06 -13.02 7.93
C ILE A 124 0.06 -11.68 7.19
N LYS A 125 -0.97 -10.82 7.27
CA LYS A 125 -0.94 -9.46 6.71
C LYS A 125 0.19 -8.65 7.35
N ASP A 126 0.23 -8.62 8.67
CA ASP A 126 1.18 -7.81 9.44
C ASP A 126 2.62 -8.33 9.31
N GLU A 127 2.80 -9.66 9.35
CA GLU A 127 4.10 -10.31 9.14
C GLU A 127 4.65 -10.03 7.74
N LEU A 128 3.81 -10.19 6.72
CA LEU A 128 4.19 -9.98 5.33
C LEU A 128 4.49 -8.51 5.05
N PHE A 129 3.67 -7.59 5.59
CA PHE A 129 3.90 -6.16 5.48
C PHE A 129 5.23 -5.75 6.15
N SER A 130 5.48 -6.22 7.37
CA SER A 130 6.73 -5.96 8.09
C SER A 130 7.95 -6.49 7.34
N TYR A 131 7.85 -7.69 6.78
CA TYR A 131 8.91 -8.30 5.97
C TYR A 131 9.19 -7.49 4.70
N ILE A 132 8.16 -7.11 3.93
CA ILE A 132 8.29 -6.29 2.72
C ILE A 132 8.88 -4.92 3.03
N TYR A 133 8.40 -4.28 4.10
CA TYR A 133 8.91 -2.98 4.53
C TYR A 133 10.41 -3.04 4.84
N ALA A 134 10.84 -4.05 5.59
CA ALA A 134 12.26 -4.27 5.85
C ALA A 134 13.05 -4.56 4.56
N LEU A 135 12.49 -5.35 3.65
CA LEU A 135 13.10 -5.71 2.37
C LEU A 135 13.33 -4.49 1.47
N VAL A 136 12.32 -3.62 1.34
CA VAL A 136 12.41 -2.37 0.57
C VAL A 136 13.45 -1.44 1.19
N ARG A 137 13.40 -1.24 2.52
CA ARG A 137 14.33 -0.36 3.22
C ARG A 137 15.79 -0.84 3.18
N LEU A 138 16.00 -2.15 3.17
CA LEU A 138 17.33 -2.74 2.93
C LEU A 138 17.77 -2.55 1.48
N SER A 139 16.86 -2.73 0.54
CA SER A 139 17.11 -2.55 -0.89
C SER A 139 17.51 -1.11 -1.24
N GLU A 140 16.86 -0.11 -0.66
CA GLU A 140 17.17 1.32 -0.86
C GLU A 140 18.57 1.69 -0.35
N LYS A 141 19.06 1.02 0.69
CA LYS A 141 20.38 1.28 1.28
C LYS A 141 21.53 0.69 0.46
N ASN A 142 21.28 0.08 -0.71
CA ASN A 142 22.28 -0.54 -1.59
C ASN A 142 23.30 -1.38 -0.81
N THR A 143 22.83 -2.19 0.14
CA THR A 143 23.70 -3.01 0.98
C THR A 143 24.50 -3.97 0.11
N ASN A 144 25.81 -4.10 0.38
CA ASN A 144 26.68 -5.00 -0.36
C ASN A 144 26.12 -6.45 -0.29
N THR A 145 25.71 -6.97 -1.44
CA THR A 145 25.08 -8.30 -1.58
C THR A 145 26.02 -9.46 -1.22
N THR A 146 27.32 -9.17 -1.06
CA THR A 146 28.34 -10.12 -0.58
C THR A 146 28.26 -10.32 0.94
N VAL A 147 27.80 -9.31 1.69
CA VAL A 147 27.66 -9.36 3.16
C VAL A 147 26.23 -9.73 3.56
N LEU A 148 25.23 -9.24 2.82
CA LEU A 148 23.81 -9.48 3.07
C LEU A 148 23.13 -9.90 1.76
N ARG A 149 22.84 -11.20 1.62
CA ARG A 149 22.11 -11.72 0.46
C ARG A 149 20.61 -11.48 0.65
N VAL A 150 20.11 -10.43 0.01
CA VAL A 150 18.69 -10.06 0.03
C VAL A 150 18.06 -10.48 -1.29
N ASN A 151 17.23 -11.54 -1.27
CA ASN A 151 16.46 -11.96 -2.45
C ASN A 151 15.14 -11.19 -2.49
N ARG A 152 14.91 -10.42 -3.55
CA ARG A 152 13.68 -9.61 -3.74
C ARG A 152 12.49 -10.44 -4.25
N MET A 153 12.43 -11.71 -3.84
CA MET A 153 11.40 -12.65 -4.26
C MET A 153 10.62 -13.12 -3.04
N ILE A 154 9.29 -13.02 -3.14
CA ILE A 154 8.35 -13.51 -2.14
C ILE A 154 7.52 -14.59 -2.81
N LEU A 155 7.50 -15.77 -2.20
CA LEU A 155 6.71 -16.91 -2.67
C LEU A 155 5.57 -17.12 -1.69
N LEU A 156 4.36 -16.75 -2.12
CA LEU A 156 3.13 -17.07 -1.41
C LEU A 156 2.68 -18.48 -1.80
N HIS A 157 3.29 -19.50 -1.19
CA HIS A 157 2.77 -20.86 -1.29
C HIS A 157 1.81 -21.10 -0.12
N GLY A 158 0.58 -21.54 -0.42
CA GLY A 158 -0.47 -21.94 0.55
C GLY A 158 -0.40 -21.30 1.94
N ILE A 159 -1.19 -20.24 2.16
CA ILE A 159 -1.55 -19.74 3.50
C ILE A 159 -1.88 -20.97 4.36
N ALA A 160 -1.01 -21.27 5.31
CA ALA A 160 -0.88 -22.61 5.86
C ALA A 160 -1.71 -22.76 7.13
N LEU A 161 -3.02 -22.97 6.96
CA LEU A 161 -3.76 -23.91 7.80
C LEU A 161 -4.68 -24.73 6.88
N TYR A 162 -4.21 -25.94 6.61
CA TYR A 162 -4.88 -27.03 5.92
C TYR A 162 -5.16 -26.88 4.41
N VAL A 163 -4.34 -27.65 3.66
CA VAL A 163 -4.58 -28.19 2.31
C VAL A 163 -4.44 -27.15 1.20
N ALA A 164 -3.60 -27.48 0.20
CA ALA A 164 -3.49 -26.84 -1.11
C ALA A 164 -4.55 -25.76 -1.38
N GLY A 165 -4.21 -24.51 -1.06
CA GLY A 165 -5.20 -23.42 -1.01
C GLY A 165 -6.03 -23.36 -2.30
N PRO A 166 -7.35 -23.57 -2.25
CA PRO A 166 -8.24 -23.61 -3.40
C PRO A 166 -8.03 -22.43 -4.38
N PRO A 167 -8.39 -22.58 -5.67
CA PRO A 167 -8.54 -21.41 -6.53
C PRO A 167 -9.51 -20.42 -5.86
N GLY A 168 -9.11 -19.15 -5.71
CA GLY A 168 -9.93 -18.11 -5.07
C GLY A 168 -9.54 -17.70 -3.64
N THR A 169 -8.47 -18.23 -3.03
CA THR A 169 -8.04 -17.81 -1.66
C THR A 169 -7.35 -16.43 -1.60
N GLY A 170 -7.67 -15.51 -2.50
CA GLY A 170 -7.18 -14.11 -2.42
C GLY A 170 -5.69 -13.87 -2.68
N LYS A 171 -4.87 -14.87 -3.05
CA LYS A 171 -3.41 -14.70 -3.27
C LYS A 171 -3.06 -13.59 -4.27
N THR A 172 -3.71 -13.56 -5.42
CA THR A 172 -3.52 -12.50 -6.43
C THR A 172 -3.97 -11.13 -5.92
N SER A 173 -5.09 -11.10 -5.17
CA SER A 173 -5.59 -9.88 -4.54
C SER A 173 -4.63 -9.36 -3.48
N LEU A 174 -4.03 -10.25 -2.68
CA LEU A 174 -3.01 -9.91 -1.68
C LEU A 174 -1.77 -9.31 -2.35
N CYS A 175 -1.28 -9.87 -3.45
CA CYS A 175 -0.18 -9.28 -4.21
C CYS A 175 -0.51 -7.87 -4.73
N ARG A 176 -1.74 -7.65 -5.21
CA ARG A 176 -2.19 -6.33 -5.70
C ARG A 176 -2.30 -5.33 -4.55
N ALA A 177 -2.89 -5.74 -3.43
CA ALA A 177 -3.03 -4.92 -2.23
C ALA A 177 -1.68 -4.54 -1.60
N LEU A 178 -0.69 -5.46 -1.63
CA LEU A 178 0.67 -5.19 -1.15
C LEU A 178 1.48 -4.28 -2.08
N ALA A 179 1.13 -4.25 -3.37
CA ALA A 179 1.81 -3.39 -4.33
C ALA A 179 1.33 -1.94 -4.21
N GLN A 180 0.05 -1.74 -3.89
CA GLN A 180 -0.57 -0.45 -3.63
C GLN A 180 0.09 0.27 -2.45
#